data_AF-A0A8D8FPR5-F1
#
_entry.id   AF-A0A8D8FPR5-F1
#
_cell.length_a   1.000
_cell.length_b   1.000
_cell.length_c   1.000
_cell.angle_alpha   90.00
_cell.angle_beta   90.00
_cell.angle_gamma   90.00
#
_symmetry.space_group_name_H-M   'P 1'
#
loop_
_entity.id
_entity.type
_entity.pdbx_description
1 polymer ?
#
loop_
_entity_poly.entity_id
_entity_poly.type
_entity_poly.pdbx_seq_one_letter_code
_entity_poly.pdbx_strand_id
1 'polypeptide(L)'
;MDYMLDAYVGYDIGSVAEPDDIPRTDDTVWILGKQYRAIEDLDQIRRDVQSRLWCTYRRGFVPIGGSQHTSDKGWGCMLRCGQMVLAQALLQLHLGRDWEWTAESRDETYLRIVNRFEDNKAAPFSLHQIALTGESSEEKRVGEWFGPNTVAQVLKKLVKFDDWCSVVVHVALDSTLATDEVVELCEDKSDAGTSWKPLLLIIPLRLGLSEINPIYVAGLKKCF
;
A
#
# COMPACT_ATOMS: atom_id res chain seq x y z
N MET A 1 28.83 33.33 28.49
CA MET A 1 28.48 32.82 27.14
C MET A 1 27.42 31.75 27.37
N ASP A 2 26.30 32.18 27.95
CA ASP A 2 25.27 31.32 28.60
C ASP A 2 23.89 31.98 28.41
N TYR A 3 23.65 32.53 27.22
CA TYR A 3 22.40 33.21 26.85
C TYR A 3 21.77 32.62 25.58
N MET A 4 22.18 31.42 25.17
CA MET A 4 21.69 30.78 23.93
C MET A 4 21.19 29.34 24.14
N LEU A 5 21.11 28.87 25.40
CA LEU A 5 20.56 27.56 25.76
C LEU A 5 19.15 27.64 26.37
N ASP A 6 18.72 28.83 26.85
CA ASP A 6 17.39 29.04 27.44
C ASP A 6 16.28 29.29 26.39
N ALA A 7 16.60 29.32 25.10
CA ALA A 7 15.61 29.53 24.03
C ALA A 7 14.91 28.25 23.54
N TYR A 8 15.32 27.07 24.02
CA TYR A 8 14.76 25.77 23.59
C TYR A 8 14.00 25.01 24.67
N VAL A 9 13.91 25.54 25.90
CA VAL A 9 13.19 24.91 27.02
C VAL A 9 12.09 25.85 27.51
N GLY A 10 11.17 26.17 26.60
CA GLY A 10 10.01 27.01 26.86
C GLY A 10 8.83 26.57 26.02
N TYR A 11 8.57 25.26 25.96
CA TYR A 11 7.29 24.77 25.46
C TYR A 11 6.36 24.63 26.66
N ASP A 12 5.36 25.51 26.70
CA ASP A 12 4.22 25.49 27.60
C ASP A 12 3.67 24.05 27.73
N ILE A 13 3.77 23.46 28.91
CA ILE A 13 3.12 22.18 29.28
C ILE A 13 1.63 22.47 29.59
N GLY A 14 1.00 23.30 28.75
CA GLY A 14 -0.18 24.07 29.12
C GLY A 14 -1.18 24.36 28.00
N SER A 15 -1.04 23.73 26.83
CA SER A 15 -2.14 23.44 25.89
C SER A 15 -1.55 22.71 24.68
N VAL A 16 -1.59 21.38 24.68
CA VAL A 16 -1.38 20.65 23.41
C VAL A 16 -2.64 20.95 22.59
N ALA A 17 -2.57 21.99 21.77
CA ALA A 17 -3.64 22.26 20.83
C ALA A 17 -3.81 21.04 19.93
N GLU A 18 -5.05 20.59 19.79
CA GLU A 18 -5.40 19.48 18.91
C GLU A 18 -4.80 19.73 17.51
N PRO A 19 -3.96 18.82 16.98
CA PRO A 19 -3.35 19.00 15.66
C PRO A 19 -4.40 19.27 14.58
N ASP A 20 -4.10 20.17 13.65
CA ASP A 20 -4.97 20.50 12.51
C ASP A 20 -4.70 19.54 11.33
N ASP A 21 -4.81 18.24 11.59
CA ASP A 21 -4.50 17.15 10.65
C ASP A 21 -5.74 16.40 10.15
N ILE A 22 -6.86 16.46 10.88
CA ILE A 22 -8.15 15.85 10.53
C ILE A 22 -9.19 16.96 10.31
N PRO A 23 -9.93 16.95 9.19
CA PRO A 23 -10.94 17.97 8.94
C PRO A 23 -12.05 17.95 10.00
N ARG A 24 -12.35 19.12 10.56
CA ARG A 24 -13.43 19.31 11.52
C ARG A 24 -14.76 19.47 10.77
N THR A 25 -15.38 18.34 10.42
CA THR A 25 -16.66 18.27 9.71
C THR A 25 -17.63 17.33 10.42
N ASP A 26 -18.94 17.53 10.22
CA ASP A 26 -19.98 16.60 10.64
C ASP A 26 -20.11 15.39 9.68
N ASP A 27 -19.39 15.42 8.55
CA ASP A 27 -19.37 14.33 7.59
C ASP A 27 -18.65 13.08 8.13
N THR A 28 -19.08 11.91 7.66
CA THR A 28 -18.41 10.63 7.95
C THR A 28 -17.07 10.53 7.23
N VAL A 29 -16.02 10.20 7.97
CA VAL A 29 -14.70 9.88 7.42
C VAL A 29 -14.64 8.38 7.13
N TRP A 30 -14.25 8.04 5.91
CA TRP A 30 -14.11 6.65 5.46
C TRP A 30 -12.65 6.29 5.25
N ILE A 31 -12.21 5.20 5.86
CA ILE A 31 -10.86 4.67 5.69
C ILE A 31 -10.99 3.17 5.43
N LEU A 32 -10.73 2.75 4.20
CA LEU A 32 -10.63 1.33 3.81
C LEU A 32 -11.80 0.48 4.36
N GLY A 33 -13.03 0.91 4.10
CA GLY A 33 -14.27 0.25 4.50
C GLY A 33 -14.77 0.53 5.92
N LYS A 34 -14.01 1.29 6.74
CA LYS A 34 -14.43 1.70 8.08
C LYS A 34 -14.93 3.13 8.10
N GLN A 35 -15.98 3.37 8.89
CA GLN A 35 -16.58 4.67 9.12
C GLN A 35 -16.12 5.24 10.46
N TYR A 36 -15.87 6.55 10.47
CA TYR A 36 -15.49 7.32 11.64
C TYR A 36 -16.25 8.65 11.64
N ARG A 37 -16.54 9.18 12.83
CA ARG A 37 -17.07 10.53 13.01
C ARG A 37 -15.90 11.47 13.23
N ALA A 38 -15.72 12.44 12.32
CA ALA A 38 -14.48 13.22 12.24
C ALA A 38 -14.11 13.94 13.56
N ILE A 39 -15.11 14.38 14.33
CA ILE A 39 -14.91 15.14 15.58
C ILE A 39 -14.74 14.22 16.80
N GLU A 40 -15.46 13.09 16.82
CA GLU A 40 -15.51 12.21 17.99
C GLU A 40 -14.42 11.13 17.98
N ASP A 41 -14.01 10.69 16.78
CA ASP A 41 -13.16 9.54 16.59
C ASP A 41 -11.73 9.94 16.11
N LEU A 42 -11.26 11.13 16.49
CA LEU A 42 -9.98 11.71 16.05
C LEU A 42 -8.80 10.77 16.29
N ASP A 43 -8.68 10.22 17.50
CA ASP A 43 -7.57 9.33 17.85
C ASP A 43 -7.66 8.00 17.12
N GLN A 44 -8.87 7.49 16.87
CA GLN A 44 -9.10 6.26 16.12
C GLN A 44 -8.72 6.46 14.64
N ILE A 45 -9.07 7.61 14.05
CA ILE A 45 -8.65 7.99 12.69
C ILE A 45 -7.13 8.02 12.61
N ARG A 46 -6.45 8.71 13.55
CA ARG A 46 -4.98 8.77 13.58
C ARG A 46 -4.35 7.39 13.71
N ARG A 47 -4.82 6.57 14.65
CA ARG A 47 -4.31 5.21 14.84
C ARG A 47 -4.49 4.37 13.60
N ASP A 48 -5.65 4.42 12.94
CA ASP A 48 -5.88 3.63 11.74
C ASP A 48 -4.96 4.03 10.58
N VAL A 49 -4.79 5.34 10.35
CA VAL A 49 -3.87 5.87 9.33
C VAL A 49 -2.42 5.50 9.66
N GLN A 50 -1.98 5.70 10.91
CA GLN A 50 -0.63 5.37 11.37
C GLN A 50 -0.31 3.87 11.28
N SER A 51 -1.33 3.02 11.36
CA SER A 51 -1.19 1.57 11.25
C SER A 51 -0.98 1.08 9.82
N ARG A 52 -1.15 1.95 8.81
CA ARG A 52 -0.92 1.57 7.42
C ARG A 52 0.57 1.61 7.10
N LEU A 53 1.03 0.58 6.38
CA LEU A 53 2.42 0.55 5.94
C LEU A 53 2.68 1.62 4.88
N TRP A 54 3.53 2.57 5.24
CA TRP A 54 3.86 3.72 4.40
C TRP A 54 5.23 3.53 3.73
N CYS A 55 5.20 3.29 2.42
CA CYS A 55 6.39 3.16 1.59
C CYS A 55 6.70 4.50 0.91
N THR A 56 7.90 5.02 1.12
CA THR A 56 8.35 6.31 0.57
C THR A 56 9.63 6.16 -0.21
N TYR A 57 10.03 7.22 -0.91
CA TYR A 57 11.33 7.27 -1.58
C TYR A 57 12.47 6.96 -0.59
N ARG A 58 13.39 6.11 -1.02
CA ARG A 58 14.62 5.78 -0.30
C ARG A 58 15.84 6.15 -1.13
N ARG A 59 16.98 6.16 -0.46
CA ARG A 59 18.30 6.41 -1.05
C ARG A 59 19.35 5.60 -0.30
N GLY A 60 20.45 5.31 -0.98
CA GLY A 60 21.55 4.52 -0.41
C GLY A 60 21.28 3.01 -0.39
N PHE A 61 20.24 2.54 -1.07
CA PHE A 61 20.05 1.11 -1.30
C PHE A 61 21.05 0.60 -2.35
N VAL A 62 21.27 -0.72 -2.35
CA VAL A 62 22.17 -1.37 -3.31
C VAL A 62 21.71 -1.13 -4.76
N PRO A 63 22.62 -0.93 -5.73
CA PRO A 63 22.21 -0.68 -7.12
C PRO A 63 21.27 -1.75 -7.69
N ILE A 64 20.22 -1.32 -8.38
CA ILE A 64 19.18 -2.20 -8.94
C ILE A 64 19.67 -2.82 -10.26
N GLY A 65 19.76 -4.17 -10.32
CA GLY A 65 20.20 -4.89 -11.52
C GLY A 65 21.54 -4.42 -12.06
N GLY A 66 21.60 -4.20 -13.38
CA GLY A 66 22.74 -3.57 -14.07
C GLY A 66 22.71 -2.03 -14.07
N SER A 67 21.69 -1.41 -13.47
CA SER A 67 21.60 0.05 -13.36
C SER A 67 22.50 0.59 -12.24
N GLN A 68 22.72 1.91 -12.25
CA GLN A 68 23.42 2.62 -11.17
C GLN A 68 22.45 3.31 -10.19
N HIS A 69 21.15 3.02 -10.26
CA HIS A 69 20.16 3.65 -9.39
C HIS A 69 20.28 3.13 -7.96
N THR A 70 20.60 4.05 -7.04
CA THR A 70 20.64 3.84 -5.57
C THR A 70 19.60 4.69 -4.84
N SER A 71 18.72 5.37 -5.59
CA SER A 71 17.56 6.09 -5.08
C SER A 71 16.42 6.03 -6.10
N ASP A 72 15.19 6.00 -5.60
CA ASP A 72 13.97 6.01 -6.40
C ASP A 72 13.28 7.38 -6.46
N LYS A 73 13.90 8.40 -5.89
CA LYS A 73 13.41 9.77 -5.96
C LYS A 73 13.26 10.19 -7.43
N GLY A 74 12.06 10.63 -7.79
CA GLY A 74 11.74 11.14 -9.12
C GLY A 74 11.25 10.09 -10.11
N TRP A 75 11.13 8.81 -9.73
CA TRP A 75 10.56 7.77 -10.60
C TRP A 75 9.82 6.64 -9.88
N GLY A 76 10.13 6.36 -8.62
CA GLY A 76 9.56 5.24 -7.87
C GLY A 76 8.16 5.43 -7.30
N CYS A 77 7.50 6.59 -7.47
CA CYS A 77 6.26 6.89 -6.75
C CYS A 77 5.17 5.83 -6.94
N MET A 78 4.91 5.41 -8.19
CA MET A 78 3.89 4.41 -8.47
C MET A 78 4.29 3.02 -7.93
N LEU A 79 5.58 2.71 -7.90
CA LEU A 79 6.09 1.45 -7.32
C LEU A 79 5.82 1.43 -5.81
N ARG A 80 6.08 2.56 -5.12
CA ARG A 80 5.75 2.72 -3.70
C ARG A 80 4.25 2.64 -3.42
N CYS A 81 3.42 3.24 -4.27
CA CYS A 81 1.96 3.07 -4.18
C CYS A 81 1.54 1.60 -4.32
N GLY A 82 2.13 0.86 -5.26
CA GLY A 82 1.91 -0.58 -5.40
C GLY A 82 2.34 -1.37 -4.17
N GLN A 83 3.50 -1.05 -3.57
CA GLN A 83 3.94 -1.64 -2.31
C GLN A 83 2.90 -1.42 -1.21
N MET A 84 2.37 -0.20 -1.05
CA MET A 84 1.37 0.11 -0.02
C MET A 84 0.05 -0.64 -0.23
N VAL A 85 -0.41 -0.79 -1.48
CA VAL A 85 -1.63 -1.58 -1.79
C VAL A 85 -1.43 -3.05 -1.43
N LEU A 86 -0.32 -3.66 -1.85
CA LEU A 86 -0.04 -5.05 -1.51
C LEU A 86 0.18 -5.23 -0.01
N ALA A 87 0.92 -4.32 0.64
CA ALA A 87 1.16 -4.34 2.07
C ALA A 87 -0.15 -4.28 2.85
N GLN A 88 -1.08 -3.42 2.45
CA GLN A 88 -2.41 -3.34 3.07
C GLN A 88 -3.20 -4.64 2.90
N ALA A 89 -3.14 -5.28 1.73
CA ALA A 89 -3.77 -6.59 1.52
C ALA A 89 -3.17 -7.66 2.45
N LEU A 90 -1.85 -7.66 2.65
CA LEU A 90 -1.18 -8.60 3.57
C LEU A 90 -1.51 -8.31 5.04
N LEU A 91 -1.55 -7.04 5.45
CA LEU A 91 -2.00 -6.65 6.79
C LEU A 91 -3.43 -7.17 7.03
N GLN A 92 -4.33 -6.93 6.09
CA GLN A 92 -5.73 -7.36 6.23
C GLN A 92 -5.87 -8.88 6.27
N LEU A 93 -5.11 -9.61 5.45
CA LEU A 93 -5.14 -11.08 5.42
C LEU A 93 -4.57 -11.71 6.69
N HIS A 94 -3.40 -11.25 7.13
CA HIS A 94 -2.61 -11.94 8.16
C HIS A 94 -2.81 -11.39 9.57
N LEU A 95 -3.23 -10.13 9.72
CA LEU A 95 -3.46 -9.47 11.02
C LEU A 95 -4.92 -9.02 11.21
N GLY A 96 -5.68 -8.92 10.11
CA GLY A 96 -7.06 -8.44 10.13
C GLY A 96 -7.19 -6.92 9.98
N ARG A 97 -8.36 -6.47 9.52
CA ARG A 97 -8.66 -5.04 9.30
C ARG A 97 -8.66 -4.21 10.60
N ASP A 98 -8.93 -4.85 11.73
CA ASP A 98 -8.97 -4.23 13.06
C ASP A 98 -7.61 -4.12 13.74
N TRP A 99 -6.55 -4.68 13.13
CA TRP A 99 -5.21 -4.54 13.66
C TRP A 99 -4.72 -3.09 13.62
N GLU A 100 -4.13 -2.68 14.74
CA GLU A 100 -3.52 -1.36 14.94
C GLU A 100 -2.04 -1.52 15.30
N TRP A 101 -1.21 -0.61 14.79
CA TRP A 101 0.20 -0.52 15.07
C TRP A 101 0.48 0.38 16.28
N THR A 102 1.49 0.00 17.05
CA THR A 102 2.11 0.82 18.10
C THR A 102 3.63 0.81 17.94
N ALA A 103 4.34 1.76 18.52
CA ALA A 103 5.81 1.81 18.46
C ALA A 103 6.47 0.55 19.08
N GLU A 104 5.77 -0.10 20.01
CA GLU A 104 6.15 -1.34 20.69
C GLU A 104 5.73 -2.60 19.93
N SER A 105 5.07 -2.47 18.78
CA SER A 105 4.64 -3.61 17.97
C SER A 105 5.85 -4.43 17.52
N ARG A 106 5.95 -5.64 18.07
CA ARG A 106 6.97 -6.66 17.77
C ARG A 106 6.34 -7.97 17.29
N ASP A 107 5.08 -7.91 16.86
CA ASP A 107 4.37 -9.05 16.30
C ASP A 107 5.17 -9.66 15.14
N GLU A 108 5.43 -10.97 15.21
CA GLU A 108 6.27 -11.67 14.23
C GLU A 108 5.65 -11.65 12.82
N THR A 109 4.33 -11.71 12.73
CA THR A 109 3.59 -11.65 11.47
C THR A 109 3.70 -10.26 10.87
N TYR A 110 3.54 -9.20 11.65
CA TYR A 110 3.77 -7.82 11.22
C TYR A 110 5.20 -7.63 10.68
N LEU A 111 6.22 -8.06 11.43
CA LEU A 111 7.61 -7.96 10.99
C LEU A 111 7.88 -8.77 9.72
N ARG A 112 7.26 -9.95 9.58
CA ARG A 112 7.30 -10.73 8.33
C ARG A 112 6.70 -9.98 7.15
N ILE A 113 5.63 -9.21 7.35
CA ILE A 113 5.05 -8.37 6.29
C ILE A 113 6.02 -7.24 5.94
N VAL A 114 6.49 -6.47 6.93
CA VAL A 114 7.39 -5.32 6.71
C VAL A 114 8.66 -5.72 5.98
N ASN A 115 9.30 -6.81 6.42
CA ASN A 115 10.58 -7.27 5.86
C ASN A 115 10.48 -7.63 4.38
N ARG A 116 9.28 -7.89 3.85
CA ARG A 116 9.08 -8.18 2.42
C ARG A 116 9.16 -6.95 1.52
N PHE A 117 9.03 -5.76 2.09
CA PHE A 117 9.05 -4.49 1.35
C PHE A 117 10.36 -3.71 1.53
N GLU A 118 11.32 -4.25 2.31
CA GLU A 118 12.65 -3.64 2.45
C GLU A 118 13.31 -3.40 1.10
N ASP A 119 14.08 -2.32 0.98
CA ASP A 119 14.83 -1.98 -0.24
C ASP A 119 16.11 -2.82 -0.37
N ASN A 120 15.92 -4.14 -0.33
CA ASN A 120 16.93 -5.17 -0.46
C ASN A 120 16.47 -6.17 -1.54
N LYS A 121 17.40 -6.61 -2.40
CA LYS A 121 17.16 -7.58 -3.46
C LYS A 121 16.58 -8.90 -2.94
N ALA A 122 16.85 -9.29 -1.70
CA ALA A 122 16.33 -10.50 -1.09
C ALA A 122 14.84 -10.40 -0.70
N ALA A 123 14.32 -9.20 -0.51
CA ALA A 123 12.93 -9.00 -0.13
C ALA A 123 12.01 -9.10 -1.38
N PRO A 124 10.97 -9.96 -1.36
CA PRO A 124 10.20 -10.33 -2.55
C PRO A 124 9.42 -9.16 -3.17
N PHE A 125 9.00 -8.19 -2.36
CA PHE A 125 8.24 -7.02 -2.78
C PHE A 125 9.05 -5.74 -2.64
N SER A 126 10.38 -5.84 -2.63
CA SER A 126 11.29 -4.71 -2.66
C SER A 126 11.12 -3.87 -3.92
N LEU A 127 11.56 -2.61 -3.85
CA LEU A 127 11.68 -1.76 -5.02
C LEU A 127 12.54 -2.44 -6.12
N HIS A 128 13.59 -3.17 -5.73
CA HIS A 128 14.46 -3.90 -6.66
C HIS A 128 13.67 -4.93 -7.45
N GLN A 129 12.89 -5.78 -6.78
CA GLN A 129 12.11 -6.83 -7.42
C GLN A 129 11.00 -6.25 -8.30
N ILE A 130 10.34 -5.18 -7.86
CA ILE A 130 9.31 -4.51 -8.66
C ILE A 130 9.91 -3.90 -9.93
N ALA A 131 11.03 -3.18 -9.82
CA ALA A 131 11.67 -2.55 -10.98
C ALA A 131 12.21 -3.60 -11.99
N LEU A 132 12.87 -4.65 -11.51
CA LEU A 132 13.41 -5.71 -12.38
C LEU A 132 12.32 -6.57 -13.02
N THR A 133 11.20 -6.79 -12.31
CA THR A 133 10.04 -7.49 -12.89
C THR A 133 9.35 -6.62 -13.93
N GLY A 134 9.27 -5.30 -13.72
CA GLY A 134 8.77 -4.38 -14.74
C GLY A 134 9.65 -4.35 -15.99
N GLU A 135 10.97 -4.38 -15.83
CA GLU A 135 11.90 -4.42 -16.96
C GLU A 135 11.78 -5.71 -17.77
N SER A 136 11.76 -6.85 -17.10
CA SER A 136 11.72 -8.15 -17.76
C SER A 136 10.35 -8.54 -18.32
N SER A 137 9.26 -7.93 -17.87
CA SER A 137 7.91 -8.42 -18.17
C SER A 137 6.86 -7.38 -18.58
N GLU A 138 7.16 -6.09 -18.42
CA GLU A 138 6.28 -4.96 -18.81
C GLU A 138 7.00 -3.91 -19.67
N GLU A 139 8.21 -4.25 -20.17
CA GLU A 139 9.04 -3.36 -21.00
C GLU A 139 9.34 -2.00 -20.34
N LYS A 140 9.43 -1.96 -19.01
CA LYS A 140 9.76 -0.76 -18.23
C LYS A 140 11.17 -0.81 -17.67
N ARG A 141 12.08 -0.02 -18.22
CA ARG A 141 13.46 0.05 -17.73
C ARG A 141 13.50 0.54 -16.29
N VAL A 142 14.51 0.12 -15.55
CA VAL A 142 14.77 0.67 -14.21
C VAL A 142 14.96 2.19 -14.33
N GLY A 143 14.20 2.95 -13.53
CA GLY A 143 14.17 4.41 -13.62
C GLY A 143 12.94 5.00 -14.33
N GLU A 144 12.14 4.18 -15.01
CA GLU A 144 10.93 4.64 -15.69
C GLU A 144 9.70 4.65 -14.79
N TRP A 145 8.76 5.54 -15.14
CA TRP A 145 7.50 5.68 -14.40
C TRP A 145 6.51 4.57 -14.80
N PHE A 146 5.88 3.98 -13.80
CA PHE A 146 4.81 3.01 -14.00
C PHE A 146 3.45 3.71 -13.99
N GLY A 147 2.51 3.17 -14.78
CA GLY A 147 1.09 3.44 -14.58
C GLY A 147 0.48 2.44 -13.57
N PRO A 148 -0.76 2.69 -13.11
CA PRO A 148 -1.46 1.79 -12.18
C PRO A 148 -1.58 0.35 -12.69
N ASN A 149 -1.88 0.15 -13.98
CA ASN A 149 -1.95 -1.19 -14.57
C ASN A 149 -0.60 -1.91 -14.52
N THR A 150 0.48 -1.23 -14.92
CA THR A 150 1.82 -1.83 -14.95
C THR A 150 2.25 -2.33 -13.58
N VAL A 151 2.09 -1.53 -12.52
CA VAL A 151 2.45 -1.98 -11.17
C VAL A 151 1.57 -3.14 -10.71
N ALA A 152 0.27 -3.13 -11.05
CA ALA A 152 -0.64 -4.24 -10.74
C ALA A 152 -0.21 -5.57 -11.40
N GLN A 153 0.19 -5.53 -12.68
CA GLN A 153 0.68 -6.71 -13.39
C GLN A 153 2.00 -7.23 -12.82
N VAL A 154 2.90 -6.33 -12.40
CA VAL A 154 4.14 -6.69 -11.71
C VAL A 154 3.85 -7.38 -10.38
N LEU A 155 2.97 -6.81 -9.55
CA LEU A 155 2.59 -7.42 -8.26
C LEU A 155 1.96 -8.81 -8.48
N LYS A 156 1.12 -8.97 -9.50
CA LYS A 156 0.53 -10.27 -9.89
C LYS A 156 1.57 -11.35 -10.20
N LYS A 157 2.73 -10.97 -10.72
CA LYS A 157 3.84 -11.90 -10.98
C LYS A 157 4.64 -12.15 -9.70
N LEU A 158 4.95 -11.10 -8.94
CA LEU A 158 5.78 -11.18 -7.73
C LEU A 158 5.18 -12.08 -6.64
N VAL A 159 3.86 -12.01 -6.41
CA VAL A 159 3.20 -12.83 -5.37
C VAL A 159 3.38 -14.34 -5.59
N LYS A 160 3.64 -14.77 -6.83
CA LYS A 160 3.87 -16.20 -7.15
C LYS A 160 5.21 -16.73 -6.64
N PHE A 161 6.12 -15.85 -6.23
CA PHE A 161 7.46 -16.20 -5.75
C PHE A 161 7.59 -16.13 -4.22
N ASP A 162 6.50 -15.87 -3.50
CA ASP A 162 6.47 -15.84 -2.04
C ASP A 162 5.28 -16.62 -1.51
N ASP A 163 5.44 -17.92 -1.31
CA ASP A 163 4.37 -18.84 -0.86
C ASP A 163 3.70 -18.39 0.45
N TRP A 164 4.47 -17.75 1.34
CA TRP A 164 3.94 -17.28 2.62
C TRP A 164 2.90 -16.17 2.47
N CYS A 165 2.98 -15.31 1.43
CA CYS A 165 1.99 -14.25 1.28
C CYS A 165 0.59 -14.82 1.08
N SER A 166 0.49 -16.00 0.46
CA SER A 166 -0.76 -16.75 0.25
C SER A 166 -1.87 -15.92 -0.40
N VAL A 167 -1.49 -14.96 -1.26
CA VAL A 167 -2.43 -14.11 -2.02
C VAL A 167 -2.31 -14.41 -3.50
N VAL A 168 -3.45 -14.55 -4.17
CA VAL A 168 -3.55 -14.48 -5.62
C VAL A 168 -3.99 -13.08 -6.04
N VAL A 169 -3.46 -12.59 -7.16
CA VAL A 169 -3.82 -11.26 -7.69
C VAL A 169 -4.54 -11.42 -9.01
N HIS A 170 -5.74 -10.85 -9.10
CA HIS A 170 -6.48 -10.71 -10.35
C HIS A 170 -6.49 -9.24 -10.77
N VAL A 171 -6.11 -8.98 -12.03
CA VAL A 171 -6.16 -7.64 -12.61
C VAL A 171 -7.24 -7.66 -13.68
N ALA A 172 -8.39 -7.06 -13.38
CA ALA A 172 -9.54 -7.01 -14.28
C ALA A 172 -9.32 -5.90 -15.32
N LEU A 173 -9.18 -6.28 -16.58
CA LEU A 173 -8.99 -5.36 -17.70
C LEU A 173 -10.34 -4.99 -18.33
N ASP A 174 -10.33 -3.99 -19.22
CA ASP A 174 -11.50 -3.59 -20.02
C ASP A 174 -12.75 -3.24 -19.17
N SER A 175 -12.52 -2.77 -17.94
CA SER A 175 -13.57 -2.40 -16.97
C SER A 175 -14.59 -3.51 -16.69
N THR A 176 -14.21 -4.78 -16.92
CA THR A 176 -15.09 -5.95 -16.79
C THR A 176 -14.45 -7.00 -15.90
N LEU A 177 -15.20 -7.51 -14.92
CA LEU A 177 -14.76 -8.62 -14.07
C LEU A 177 -15.43 -9.92 -14.53
N ALA A 178 -14.66 -10.82 -15.14
CA ALA A 178 -15.11 -12.16 -15.43
C ALA A 178 -15.06 -13.02 -14.16
N THR A 179 -16.23 -13.28 -13.56
CA THR A 179 -16.32 -14.00 -12.28
C THR A 179 -15.76 -15.42 -12.37
N ASP A 180 -15.93 -16.08 -13.51
CA ASP A 180 -15.47 -17.46 -13.71
C ASP A 180 -13.94 -17.55 -13.65
N GLU A 181 -13.22 -16.55 -14.17
CA GLU A 181 -11.75 -16.46 -14.07
C GLU A 181 -11.28 -16.25 -12.64
N VAL A 182 -12.05 -15.50 -11.84
CA VAL A 182 -11.76 -15.29 -10.42
C VAL A 182 -11.95 -16.58 -9.64
N VAL A 183 -13.06 -17.28 -9.88
CA VAL A 183 -13.35 -18.58 -9.24
C VAL A 183 -12.25 -19.58 -9.59
N GLU A 184 -11.89 -19.70 -10.87
CA GLU A 184 -10.82 -20.62 -11.29
C GLU A 184 -9.46 -20.28 -10.67
N LEU A 185 -9.14 -18.99 -10.54
CA LEU A 185 -7.87 -18.55 -9.92
C LEU A 185 -7.81 -18.85 -8.42
N CYS A 186 -8.94 -18.74 -7.72
CA CYS A 186 -8.98 -18.83 -6.27
C CYS A 186 -9.27 -20.24 -5.75
N GLU A 187 -9.98 -21.08 -6.50
CA GLU A 187 -10.26 -22.45 -6.08
C GLU A 187 -8.99 -23.31 -6.10
N ASP A 188 -8.67 -23.92 -4.94
CA ASP A 188 -7.67 -24.96 -4.90
C ASP A 188 -8.30 -26.33 -5.19
N LYS A 189 -7.96 -26.90 -6.34
CA LYS A 189 -8.46 -28.21 -6.78
C LYS A 189 -7.66 -29.38 -6.18
N SER A 190 -6.65 -29.10 -5.35
CA SER A 190 -5.76 -30.13 -4.79
C SER A 190 -6.21 -30.69 -3.43
N ASP A 191 -7.08 -29.99 -2.71
CA ASP A 191 -7.63 -30.45 -1.43
C ASP A 191 -8.99 -31.16 -1.60
N ALA A 192 -9.27 -32.13 -0.72
CA ALA A 192 -10.54 -32.87 -0.69
C ALA A 192 -11.77 -32.02 -0.25
N GLY A 193 -11.59 -30.71 -0.13
CA GLY A 193 -12.62 -29.70 0.05
C GLY A 193 -12.30 -28.46 -0.79
N THR A 194 -13.31 -27.69 -1.16
CA THR A 194 -13.17 -26.41 -1.88
C THR A 194 -12.51 -25.37 -0.97
N SER A 195 -11.18 -25.27 -1.01
CA SER A 195 -10.46 -24.17 -0.33
C SER A 195 -10.29 -22.97 -1.29
N TRP A 196 -10.44 -21.76 -0.75
CA TRP A 196 -10.41 -20.50 -1.51
C TRP A 196 -9.14 -19.71 -1.17
N LYS A 197 -8.32 -19.43 -2.17
CA LYS A 197 -7.13 -18.60 -2.04
C LYS A 197 -7.51 -17.13 -1.84
N PRO A 198 -6.95 -16.44 -0.84
CA PRO A 198 -7.14 -15.01 -0.65
C PRO A 198 -6.86 -14.21 -1.92
N LEU A 199 -7.80 -13.35 -2.30
CA LEU A 199 -7.76 -12.59 -3.55
C LEU A 199 -7.44 -11.12 -3.29
N LEU A 200 -6.44 -10.59 -4.00
CA LEU A 200 -6.27 -9.17 -4.24
C LEU A 200 -6.80 -8.83 -5.64
N LEU A 201 -7.97 -8.21 -5.70
CA LEU A 201 -8.59 -7.75 -6.94
C LEU A 201 -8.16 -6.31 -7.24
N ILE A 202 -7.61 -6.08 -8.43
CA ILE A 202 -7.22 -4.75 -8.90
C ILE A 202 -7.95 -4.46 -10.21
N ILE A 203 -8.57 -3.28 -10.30
CA ILE A 203 -9.32 -2.85 -11.49
C ILE A 203 -8.72 -1.53 -11.98
N PRO A 204 -7.77 -1.55 -12.94
CA PRO A 204 -7.24 -0.35 -13.54
C PRO A 204 -8.30 0.34 -14.41
N LEU A 205 -8.55 1.63 -14.16
CA LEU A 205 -9.58 2.39 -14.84
C LEU A 205 -9.03 3.71 -15.42
N ARG A 206 -9.72 4.21 -16.45
CA ARG A 206 -9.55 5.57 -16.97
C ARG A 206 -10.90 6.28 -16.94
N LEU A 207 -11.10 7.13 -15.93
CA LEU A 207 -12.40 7.77 -15.63
C LEU A 207 -12.61 9.12 -16.36
N GLY A 208 -11.75 9.42 -17.34
CA GLY A 208 -11.83 10.63 -18.15
C GLY A 208 -10.54 10.86 -18.95
N LEU A 209 -10.51 11.96 -19.71
CA LEU A 209 -9.35 12.30 -20.55
C LEU A 209 -8.26 13.00 -19.75
N SER A 210 -8.61 14.09 -19.07
CA SER A 210 -7.71 14.91 -18.24
C SER A 210 -8.19 15.03 -16.80
N GLU A 211 -9.50 14.92 -16.58
CA GLU A 211 -10.15 15.03 -15.27
C GLU A 211 -11.12 13.85 -15.10
N ILE A 212 -11.43 13.50 -13.85
CA ILE A 212 -12.45 12.49 -13.55
C ILE A 212 -13.82 13.05 -13.93
N ASN A 213 -14.59 12.34 -14.75
CA ASN A 213 -15.97 12.73 -15.03
C ASN A 213 -16.80 12.68 -13.74
N PRO A 214 -17.49 13.78 -13.35
CA PRO A 214 -18.29 13.83 -12.12
C PRO A 214 -19.30 12.71 -11.95
N ILE A 215 -19.78 12.09 -13.05
CA ILE A 215 -20.69 10.93 -13.00
C ILE A 215 -20.12 9.76 -12.19
N TYR A 216 -18.80 9.61 -12.15
CA TYR A 216 -18.14 8.51 -11.45
C TYR A 216 -17.87 8.80 -9.98
N VAL A 217 -18.00 10.05 -9.51
CA VAL A 217 -17.62 10.44 -8.14
C VAL A 217 -18.44 9.67 -7.09
N ALA A 218 -19.74 9.55 -7.30
CA ALA A 218 -20.59 8.79 -6.39
C ALA A 218 -20.26 7.28 -6.37
N GLY A 219 -19.86 6.72 -7.51
CA GLY A 219 -19.39 5.34 -7.60
C GLY A 219 -18.05 5.14 -6.90
N LEU A 220 -17.09 6.04 -7.14
CA LEU A 220 -15.77 5.99 -6.54
C LEU A 220 -15.82 6.11 -5.02
N LYS A 221 -16.67 6.99 -4.47
CA LYS A 221 -16.86 7.12 -3.02
C LYS A 221 -17.32 5.80 -2.36
N LYS A 222 -18.07 4.95 -3.06
CA LYS A 222 -18.53 3.64 -2.54
C LYS A 222 -17.44 2.56 -2.54
N CYS A 223 -16.31 2.82 -3.18
CA CYS A 223 -15.17 1.90 -3.18
C CYS A 223 -14.27 2.04 -1.94
N PHE A 224 -14.54 3.03 -1.07
CA PHE A 224 -13.82 3.32 0.16
C PHE A 224 -14.73 3.13 1.38
#